data_AF-A0A0R2TP50-F1
#
_entry.id   AF-A0A0R2TP50-F1
#
_cell.length_a   1.000
_cell.length_b   1.000
_cell.length_c   1.000
_cell.angle_alpha   90.00
_cell.angle_beta   90.00
_cell.angle_gamma   90.00
#
_symmetry.space_group_name_H-M   'P 1'
#
loop_
_entity.id
_entity.type
_entity.pdbx_description
1 polymer ?
#
loop_
_entity_poly.entity_id
_entity_poly.type
_entity_poly.pdbx_seq_one_letter_code
_entity_poly.pdbx_strand_id
1 'polypeptide(L)'
;MFTFFSCSEDYRKISSISEIEGFWGNDKKSFRVDVEKMIITCSDSTLLTLTSRLYDRSKITVSTGSIMLFDAYVFIDSSGSSIKISKINKKESSIYSKK
;
A
#
# COMPACT_ATOMS: atom_id res chain seq x y z
N MET A 1 -29.85 -13.95 -10.25
CA MET A 1 -29.23 -14.30 -8.95
C MET A 1 -27.80 -13.81 -9.02
N PHE A 2 -27.53 -12.59 -8.55
CA PHE A 2 -26.19 -12.02 -8.54
C PHE A 2 -25.47 -12.55 -7.30
N THR A 3 -24.52 -13.47 -7.51
CA THR A 3 -23.64 -13.96 -6.45
C THR A 3 -22.64 -12.85 -6.16
N PHE A 4 -22.91 -12.03 -5.15
CA PHE A 4 -21.85 -11.25 -4.52
C PHE A 4 -20.93 -12.25 -3.84
N PHE A 5 -19.79 -12.55 -4.48
CA PHE A 5 -18.66 -13.14 -3.78
C PHE A 5 -18.25 -12.12 -2.72
N SER A 6 -18.84 -12.22 -1.53
CA SER A 6 -18.24 -11.70 -0.31
C SER A 6 -17.04 -12.60 -0.04
N CYS A 7 -15.96 -12.42 -0.81
CA CYS A 7 -14.65 -12.78 -0.31
C CYS A 7 -14.39 -11.79 0.82
N SER A 8 -14.62 -12.21 2.07
CA SER A 8 -13.85 -11.62 3.16
C SER A 8 -12.40 -12.01 2.89
N GLU A 9 -11.71 -11.24 2.06
CA GLU A 9 -10.28 -11.43 1.89
C GLU A 9 -9.65 -11.19 3.26
N ASP A 10 -9.10 -12.26 3.84
CA ASP A 10 -8.34 -12.16 5.08
C ASP A 10 -7.03 -11.40 4.77
N TYR A 11 -7.03 -10.11 5.11
CA TYR A 11 -5.85 -9.28 5.01
C TYR A 11 -4.93 -9.52 6.20
N ARG A 12 -3.72 -10.00 5.93
CA ARG A 12 -2.65 -10.08 6.94
C ARG A 12 -1.73 -8.87 6.82
N LYS A 13 -1.12 -8.46 7.93
CA LYS A 13 -0.02 -7.49 7.89
C LYS A 13 1.11 -8.03 7.01
N ILE A 14 1.71 -7.15 6.21
CA ILE A 14 2.92 -7.54 5.47
C ILE A 14 4.07 -7.78 6.45
N SER A 15 4.87 -8.77 6.15
CA SER A 15 6.10 -9.14 6.86
C SER A 15 7.34 -8.50 6.23
N SER A 16 7.23 -8.02 4.98
CA SER A 16 8.27 -7.30 4.25
C SER A 16 7.65 -6.32 3.26
N ILE A 17 8.28 -5.16 3.07
CA ILE A 17 7.88 -4.22 2.01
C ILE A 17 8.07 -4.80 0.60
N SER A 18 8.91 -5.81 0.42
CA SER A 18 9.05 -6.50 -0.87
C SER A 18 7.74 -7.18 -1.32
N GLU A 19 6.82 -7.46 -0.40
CA GLU A 19 5.52 -8.05 -0.73
C GLU A 19 4.60 -7.08 -1.49
N ILE A 20 4.89 -5.77 -1.41
CA ILE A 20 4.12 -4.74 -2.10
C ILE A 20 4.82 -4.16 -3.31
N GLU A 21 5.91 -4.78 -3.78
CA GLU A 21 6.57 -4.41 -5.04
C GLU A 21 5.60 -4.52 -6.22
N GLY A 22 5.61 -3.51 -7.09
CA GLY A 22 4.85 -3.51 -8.34
C GLY A 22 3.76 -2.44 -8.43
N PHE A 23 2.81 -2.66 -9.34
CA PHE A 23 1.77 -1.70 -9.68
C PHE A 23 0.45 -2.02 -8.94
N TRP A 24 -0.13 -0.98 -8.35
CA TRP A 24 -1.35 -1.08 -7.57
C TRP A 24 -2.33 0.00 -8.01
N GLY A 25 -3.62 -0.32 -7.99
CA GLY A 25 -4.64 0.67 -8.32
C GLY A 25 -6.04 0.32 -7.83
N ASN A 26 -6.87 1.35 -7.82
CA ASN A 26 -8.32 1.25 -7.67
C ASN A 26 -8.98 2.33 -8.54
N ASP A 27 -10.30 2.49 -8.41
CA ASP A 27 -11.09 3.43 -9.22
C ASP A 27 -10.66 4.90 -9.08
N LYS A 28 -9.94 5.25 -8.01
CA LYS A 28 -9.56 6.64 -7.72
C LYS A 28 -8.12 6.95 -8.11
N LYS A 29 -7.21 5.99 -7.97
CA LYS A 29 -5.78 6.22 -8.18
C LYS A 29 -5.01 4.94 -8.45
N SER A 30 -3.86 5.11 -9.09
CA SER A 30 -2.85 4.06 -9.24
C SER A 30 -1.47 4.60 -8.87
N PHE A 31 -0.61 3.69 -8.44
CA PHE A 31 0.78 3.97 -8.12
C PHE A 31 1.64 2.72 -8.33
N ARG A 32 2.93 2.93 -8.52
CA ARG A 32 3.95 1.89 -8.50
C ARG A 32 4.75 2.00 -7.21
N VAL A 33 5.00 0.87 -6.56
CA VAL A 33 5.98 0.78 -5.48
C VAL A 33 7.26 0.17 -6.08
N ASP A 34 8.38 0.84 -5.87
CA ASP A 34 9.73 0.37 -6.18
C ASP A 34 10.50 0.31 -4.85
N VAL A 35 10.60 -0.90 -4.31
CA VAL A 35 11.19 -1.20 -3.00
C VAL A 35 12.71 -1.08 -3.03
N GLU A 36 13.34 -1.38 -4.17
CA GLU A 36 14.79 -1.22 -4.34
C GLU A 36 15.19 0.25 -4.24
N LYS A 37 14.40 1.14 -4.88
CA LYS A 37 14.63 2.58 -4.81
C LYS A 37 13.97 3.25 -3.60
N MET A 38 13.15 2.51 -2.84
CA MET A 38 12.34 3.04 -1.73
C MET A 38 11.46 4.23 -2.16
N ILE A 39 10.79 4.08 -3.31
CA ILE A 39 9.98 5.14 -3.91
C ILE A 39 8.58 4.62 -4.27
N ILE A 40 7.59 5.50 -4.16
CA ILE A 40 6.27 5.33 -4.74
C ILE A 40 6.10 6.34 -5.87
N THR A 41 5.76 5.87 -7.06
CA THR A 41 5.43 6.72 -8.21
C THR A 41 3.92 6.75 -8.41
N CYS A 42 3.30 7.91 -8.20
CA CYS A 42 1.88 8.12 -8.44
C CYS A 42 1.58 8.30 -9.94
N SER A 43 0.32 8.14 -10.33
CA SER A 43 -0.14 8.30 -11.73
C SER A 43 0.12 9.68 -12.33
N ASP A 44 0.23 10.72 -11.50
CA ASP A 44 0.58 12.10 -11.88
C ASP A 44 2.09 12.34 -11.99
N SER A 45 2.90 11.28 -11.99
CA SER A 45 4.38 11.31 -11.94
C SER A 45 4.96 11.88 -10.65
N THR A 46 4.15 12.11 -9.61
CA THR A 46 4.66 12.48 -8.29
C THR A 46 5.49 11.33 -7.72
N LEU A 47 6.72 11.64 -7.30
CA LEU A 47 7.61 10.72 -6.62
C LEU A 47 7.52 10.95 -5.11
N LEU A 48 7.22 9.89 -4.38
CA LEU A 48 7.16 9.89 -2.93
C LEU A 48 8.23 8.96 -2.38
N THR A 49 8.85 9.34 -1.27
CA THR A 49 9.78 8.49 -0.56
C THR A 49 8.99 7.51 0.30
N LEU A 50 9.36 6.23 0.22
CA LEU A 50 8.86 5.16 1.07
C LEU A 50 9.90 4.88 2.16
N THR A 51 9.45 4.76 3.40
CA THR A 51 10.31 4.29 4.49
C THR A 51 9.57 3.24 5.29
N SER A 52 10.28 2.19 5.72
CA SER A 52 9.74 1.16 6.61
C SER A 52 10.64 1.00 7.83
N ARG A 53 10.09 0.45 8.92
CA ARG A 53 10.85 0.21 10.15
C ARG A 53 11.29 -1.24 10.22
N LEU A 54 12.52 -1.49 10.67
CA LEU A 54 13.07 -2.85 10.79
C LEU A 54 12.22 -3.76 11.69
N TYR A 55 11.68 -3.20 12.77
CA TYR A 55 10.91 -3.91 13.80
C TYR A 55 9.39 -3.91 13.55
N ASP A 56 8.90 -3.07 12.62
CA ASP A 56 7.50 -3.04 12.21
C ASP A 56 7.45 -2.81 10.70
N ARG A 57 7.72 -3.90 9.97
CA ARG A 57 7.82 -3.88 8.50
C ARG A 57 6.49 -3.62 7.82
N SER A 58 5.38 -3.79 8.55
CA SER A 58 4.04 -3.46 8.10
C SER A 58 3.75 -1.96 8.17
N LYS A 59 4.47 -1.22 9.02
CA LYS A 59 4.33 0.22 9.16
C LYS A 59 5.28 0.94 8.21
N ILE A 60 4.68 1.71 7.30
CA ILE A 60 5.39 2.56 6.37
C ILE A 60 5.15 4.05 6.70
N THR A 61 6.12 4.87 6.33
CA THR A 61 6.01 6.33 6.28
C THR A 61 6.18 6.75 4.82
N VAL A 62 5.31 7.65 4.37
CA VAL A 62 5.36 8.23 3.02
C VAL A 62 5.61 9.73 3.14
N SER A 63 6.61 10.23 2.42
CA SER A 63 7.03 11.64 2.44
C SER A 63 7.33 12.18 1.03
N THR A 64 7.43 13.50 0.93
CA THR A 64 7.94 14.21 -0.24
C THR A 64 9.01 15.20 0.21
N GLY A 65 10.28 14.95 -0.17
CA GLY A 65 11.42 15.65 0.41
C GLY A 65 11.41 15.56 1.94
N SER A 66 11.51 16.70 2.62
CA SER A 66 11.48 16.81 4.09
C SER A 66 10.07 16.82 4.68
N ILE A 67 9.01 16.71 3.87
CA ILE A 67 7.61 16.80 4.33
C ILE A 67 7.03 15.39 4.47
N MET A 68 6.72 14.98 5.71
CA MET A 68 5.98 13.74 5.97
C MET A 68 4.51 13.89 5.59
N LEU A 69 4.00 13.00 4.73
CA LEU A 69 2.61 13.02 4.28
C LEU A 69 1.71 12.17 5.20
N PHE A 70 2.09 10.92 5.47
CA PHE A 70 1.35 10.03 6.37
C PHE A 70 2.18 8.82 6.81
N ASP A 71 1.80 8.27 7.96
CA ASP A 71 2.11 6.90 8.36
C ASP A 71 0.95 5.98 7.98
N ALA A 72 1.26 4.74 7.58
CA ALA A 72 0.25 3.72 7.29
C ALA A 72 0.69 2.32 7.72
N TYR A 73 -0.29 1.49 8.09
CA TYR A 73 -0.12 0.04 8.12
C TYR A 73 -0.54 -0.54 6.78
N VAL A 74 0.26 -1.47 6.28
CA VAL A 74 0.01 -2.17 5.03
C VAL A 74 -0.30 -3.62 5.29
N PHE A 75 -1.33 -4.09 4.61
CA PHE A 75 -1.80 -5.46 4.66
C PHE A 75 -1.91 -5.99 3.23
N ILE A 76 -1.70 -7.28 3.06
CA ILE A 76 -1.84 -7.98 1.79
C ILE A 76 -2.82 -9.14 1.99
N ASP A 77 -3.62 -9.41 0.96
CA ASP A 77 -4.49 -10.56 0.94
C ASP A 77 -3.69 -11.87 0.78
N SER A 78 -4.36 -13.01 0.97
CA SER A 78 -3.70 -14.32 0.87
C SER A 78 -3.16 -14.63 -0.53
N SER A 79 -3.77 -14.07 -1.59
CA SER A 79 -3.34 -14.32 -2.96
C SER A 79 -2.21 -13.40 -3.44
N GLY A 80 -1.93 -12.31 -2.72
CA GLY A 80 -0.97 -11.29 -3.13
C GLY A 80 -1.47 -10.42 -4.28
N SER A 81 -2.78 -10.45 -4.56
CA SER A 81 -3.43 -9.70 -5.63
C SER A 81 -4.04 -8.39 -5.14
N SER A 82 -4.16 -8.18 -3.84
CA SER A 82 -4.74 -6.97 -3.25
C SER A 82 -3.99 -6.54 -2.00
N ILE A 83 -3.81 -5.23 -1.85
CA ILE A 83 -3.26 -4.60 -0.66
C ILE A 83 -4.26 -3.64 -0.04
N LYS A 84 -4.25 -3.57 1.30
CA LYS A 84 -4.97 -2.59 2.07
C LYS A 84 -3.98 -1.67 2.76
N ILE A 85 -4.11 -0.37 2.54
CA ILE A 85 -3.30 0.67 3.19
C ILE A 85 -4.20 1.42 4.17
N SER A 86 -3.85 1.35 5.45
CA SER A 86 -4.57 2.00 6.54
C SER A 86 -3.74 3.15 7.12
N LYS A 87 -4.13 4.39 6.80
CA LYS A 87 -3.41 5.59 7.24
C LYS A 87 -3.68 5.83 8.73
N ILE A 88 -2.63 5.79 9.54
CA ILE A 88 -2.70 5.91 11.00
C ILE A 88 -3.24 7.29 11.38
N ASN A 89 -2.66 8.34 10.82
CA ASN A 89 -2.96 9.72 11.23
C ASN A 89 -4.33 10.20 10.75
N LYS A 90 -4.87 9.59 9.68
CA LYS A 90 -6.15 9.98 9.06
C LYS A 90 -7.31 9.02 9.38
N LYS A 91 -7.03 7.89 10.03
CA LYS A 91 -8.01 6.80 10.29
C LYS A 91 -8.80 6.39 9.04
N GLU A 92 -8.14 6.42 7.89
CA GLU A 92 -8.72 6.10 6.58
C GLU A 92 -8.04 4.84 6.04
N SER A 93 -8.81 3.93 5.45
CA SER A 93 -8.26 2.76 4.77
C SER A 93 -8.71 2.72 3.32
N SER A 94 -7.84 2.22 2.46
CA SER A 94 -8.14 2.02 1.05
C SER A 94 -7.55 0.70 0.57
N ILE A 95 -8.26 0.05 -0.34
CA ILE A 95 -7.84 -1.21 -0.96
C ILE A 95 -7.38 -0.91 -2.39
N TYR A 96 -6.34 -1.60 -2.84
CA TYR A 96 -5.78 -1.52 -4.18
C TYR A 96 -5.52 -2.92 -4.70
N SER A 97 -5.97 -3.20 -5.91
CA SER A 97 -5.67 -4.43 -6.62
C SER A 97 -4.40 -4.27 -7.43
N LYS A 98 -3.69 -5.38 -7.60
CA LYS A 98 -2.51 -5.48 -8.44
C LYS A 98 -2.91 -5.24 -9.90
N LYS A 99 -2.09 -4.49 -10.64
CA LYS A 99 -2.26 -4.23 -12.07
C LYS A 99 -1.25 -5.00 -12.91
#